data_AF-A0A5E4PKG6-F1
#
_entry.id   AF-A0A5E4PKG6-F1
#
_cell.length_a   1.000
_cell.length_b   1.000
_cell.length_c   1.000
_cell.angle_alpha   90.00
_cell.angle_beta   90.00
_cell.angle_gamma   90.00
#
_symmetry.space_group_name_H-M   'P 1'
#
loop_
_entity.id
_entity.type
_entity.pdbx_description
1 polymer ?
#
loop_
_entity_poly.entity_id
_entity_poly.type
_entity_poly.pdbx_seq_one_letter_code
_entity_poly.pdbx_strand_id
1 'polypeptide(L)'
;MVKSERPVIVLTGAIKGRANLVTIAPLSTVEPNPVQPYHYRIPKQSMPMVEIFQTNDSWLKGDMIYTVGFHRLNLIRLGKKGPDGKRLYFKNRLGIEQMKQIYQCILHGLNLSKLANYV
;
A
#
# COMPACT_ATOMS: atom_id res chain seq x y z
N MET A 1 -6.68 -16.38 -13.30
CA MET A 1 -7.68 -15.75 -12.42
C MET A 1 -7.10 -14.45 -11.87
N VAL A 2 -7.70 -13.29 -12.16
CA VAL A 2 -7.26 -12.00 -11.59
C VAL A 2 -7.68 -11.97 -10.13
N LYS A 3 -6.73 -11.83 -9.20
CA LYS A 3 -7.06 -11.74 -7.76
C LYS A 3 -7.86 -10.46 -7.52
N SER A 4 -9.12 -10.62 -7.16
CA SER A 4 -10.00 -9.54 -6.71
C SER A 4 -9.46 -8.95 -5.40
N GLU A 5 -9.54 -7.62 -5.24
CA GLU A 5 -9.31 -6.90 -3.97
C GLU A 5 -7.90 -7.01 -3.36
N ARG A 6 -6.89 -6.52 -4.07
CA ARG A 6 -5.54 -6.36 -3.50
C ARG A 6 -5.44 -5.07 -2.69
N PRO A 7 -4.96 -5.13 -1.43
CA PRO A 7 -4.58 -3.93 -0.70
C PRO A 7 -3.46 -3.18 -1.42
N VAL A 8 -3.45 -1.86 -1.27
CA VAL A 8 -2.49 -0.96 -1.93
C VAL A 8 -1.99 0.08 -0.94
N ILE A 9 -0.78 0.56 -1.18
CA ILE A 9 -0.24 1.77 -0.55
C ILE A 9 -0.50 2.95 -1.47
N VAL A 10 -1.11 4.01 -0.93
CA VAL A 10 -1.27 5.30 -1.62
C VAL A 10 0.05 6.08 -1.51
N LEU A 11 0.59 6.48 -2.66
CA LEU A 11 1.89 7.14 -2.76
C LEU A 11 1.79 8.65 -2.92
N THR A 12 0.68 9.14 -3.47
CA THR A 12 0.50 10.57 -3.77
C THR A 12 -0.62 11.18 -2.93
N GLY A 13 -0.39 12.39 -2.44
CA GLY A 13 -1.45 13.26 -1.95
C GLY A 13 -2.34 13.81 -3.08
N ALA A 14 -3.20 14.76 -2.75
CA ALA A 14 -4.04 15.43 -3.74
C ALA A 14 -3.17 16.26 -4.71
N ILE A 15 -3.31 16.00 -6.01
CA ILE A 15 -2.59 16.73 -7.08
C ILE A 15 -3.61 17.59 -7.84
N LYS A 16 -3.28 18.88 -8.02
CA LYS A 16 -4.14 19.83 -8.77
C LYS A 16 -4.41 19.30 -10.18
N GLY A 17 -5.68 19.30 -10.61
CA GLY A 17 -6.10 18.78 -11.91
C GLY A 17 -6.25 17.25 -11.98
N ARG A 18 -6.08 16.52 -10.86
CA ARG A 18 -6.21 15.05 -10.79
C ARG A 18 -7.13 14.60 -9.65
N ALA A 19 -8.26 15.26 -9.48
CA ALA A 19 -9.14 15.10 -8.31
C ALA A 19 -9.63 13.66 -8.05
N ASN A 20 -9.72 12.82 -9.08
CA ASN A 20 -10.24 11.45 -8.99
C ASN A 20 -9.18 10.37 -9.21
N LEU A 21 -7.90 10.74 -9.25
CA LEU A 21 -6.78 9.83 -9.50
C LEU A 21 -5.80 9.80 -8.33
N VAL A 22 -5.15 8.65 -8.15
CA VAL A 22 -4.08 8.47 -7.18
C VAL A 22 -3.06 7.46 -7.66
N THR A 23 -1.79 7.70 -7.33
CA THR A 23 -0.71 6.75 -7.58
C THR A 23 -0.59 5.78 -6.42
N ILE A 24 -0.50 4.49 -6.72
CA ILE A 24 -0.43 3.42 -5.75
C ILE A 24 0.69 2.42 -6.07
N ALA A 25 1.08 1.63 -5.07
CA ALA A 25 1.81 0.38 -5.23
C ALA A 25 1.04 -0.76 -4.52
N PRO A 26 0.89 -1.95 -5.13
CA PRO A 26 0.11 -3.02 -4.56
C PRO A 26 0.87 -3.79 -3.48
N LEU A 27 0.10 -4.46 -2.62
CA LEU A 27 0.59 -5.42 -1.65
C LEU A 27 0.27 -6.85 -2.09
N SER A 28 1.19 -7.76 -1.79
CA SER A 28 1.06 -9.19 -1.99
C SER A 28 1.15 -9.92 -0.66
N THR A 29 0.35 -10.97 -0.49
CA THR A 29 0.48 -11.93 0.62
C THR A 29 1.49 -13.03 0.32
N VAL A 30 2.06 -13.04 -0.90
CA VAL A 30 3.05 -14.02 -1.34
C VAL A 30 4.44 -13.41 -1.19
N GLU A 31 5.27 -14.06 -0.38
CA GLU A 31 6.68 -13.74 -0.23
C GLU A 31 7.40 -13.86 -1.58
N PRO A 32 8.13 -12.82 -2.02
CA PRO A 32 8.91 -12.91 -3.24
C PRO A 32 10.09 -13.87 -3.10
N ASN A 33 10.35 -14.64 -4.15
CA ASN A 33 11.52 -15.53 -4.24
C ASN A 33 12.17 -15.39 -5.63
N PRO A 34 13.38 -14.82 -5.74
CA PRO A 34 14.14 -14.17 -4.66
C PRO A 34 13.48 -12.85 -4.21
N VAL A 35 13.75 -12.44 -2.97
CA VAL A 35 13.47 -11.06 -2.52
C VAL A 35 14.39 -10.11 -3.28
N GLN A 36 13.86 -8.97 -3.71
CA GLN A 36 14.53 -8.01 -4.58
C GLN A 36 14.51 -6.62 -3.93
N PRO A 37 15.38 -5.67 -4.31
CA PRO A 37 15.44 -4.34 -3.69
C PRO A 37 14.16 -3.49 -3.83
N TYR A 38 13.24 -3.87 -4.71
CA TYR A 38 11.93 -3.24 -4.87
C TYR A 38 10.82 -3.93 -4.04
N HIS A 39 11.17 -4.88 -3.18
CA HIS A 39 10.26 -5.56 -2.27
C HIS A 39 10.48 -5.07 -0.84
N TYR A 40 9.38 -4.79 -0.13
CA TYR A 40 9.42 -4.45 1.30
C TYR A 40 8.34 -5.20 2.06
N ARG A 41 8.73 -5.91 3.13
CA ARG A 41 7.77 -6.52 4.05
C ARG A 41 7.28 -5.48 5.04
N ILE A 42 6.00 -5.13 4.95
CA ILE A 42 5.38 -4.18 5.86
C ILE A 42 5.17 -4.84 7.24
N PRO A 43 5.61 -4.20 8.34
CA PRO A 43 5.35 -4.71 9.68
C PRO A 43 3.86 -4.88 9.96
N LYS A 44 3.48 -6.01 10.57
CA LYS A 44 2.05 -6.34 10.85
C LYS A 44 1.36 -5.28 11.72
N GLN A 45 2.09 -4.66 12.64
CA GLN A 45 1.60 -3.61 13.55
C GLN A 45 1.19 -2.34 12.80
N SER A 46 1.71 -2.15 11.58
CA SER A 46 1.38 -1.01 10.72
C SER A 46 0.18 -1.29 9.80
N MET A 47 -0.31 -2.53 9.82
CA MET A 47 -1.45 -2.96 9.01
C MET A 47 -2.75 -2.91 9.82
N PRO A 48 -3.91 -2.80 9.14
CA PRO A 48 -5.21 -2.86 9.81
C PRO A 48 -5.40 -4.17 10.57
N MET A 49 -6.09 -4.10 11.72
CA MET A 49 -6.48 -5.27 12.53
C MET A 49 -7.66 -6.02 11.89
N VAL A 50 -7.47 -6.50 10.65
CA VAL A 50 -8.38 -7.43 9.97
C VAL A 50 -7.61 -8.66 9.52
N GLU A 51 -8.28 -9.81 9.51
CA GLU A 51 -7.68 -11.15 9.36
C GLU A 51 -6.65 -11.24 8.23
N ILE A 52 -6.98 -10.73 7.03
CA ILE A 52 -6.10 -10.83 5.86
C ILE A 52 -4.69 -10.26 6.08
N PHE A 53 -4.56 -9.23 6.93
CA PHE A 53 -3.28 -8.57 7.23
C PHE A 53 -2.58 -9.15 8.45
N GLN A 54 -3.30 -9.88 9.30
CA GLN A 54 -2.76 -10.45 10.53
C GLN A 54 -2.29 -11.89 10.30
N THR A 55 -2.98 -12.64 9.44
CA THR A 55 -2.62 -14.01 9.07
C THR A 55 -1.39 -14.04 8.17
N ASN A 56 -1.32 -13.17 7.16
CA ASN A 56 -0.26 -13.19 6.15
C ASN A 56 0.65 -11.96 6.25
N ASP A 57 1.92 -12.14 5.89
CA ASP A 57 2.83 -11.01 5.68
C ASP A 57 2.39 -10.20 4.45
N SER A 58 2.56 -8.87 4.53
CA SER A 58 2.22 -7.95 3.44
C SER A 58 3.48 -7.42 2.77
N TRP A 59 3.67 -7.78 1.50
CA TRP A 59 4.83 -7.41 0.71
C TRP A 59 4.48 -6.34 -0.31
N LEU A 60 5.11 -5.16 -0.19
CA LEU A 60 5.11 -4.13 -1.22
C LEU A 60 5.75 -4.66 -2.50
N LYS A 61 5.12 -4.36 -3.64
CA LYS A 61 5.69 -4.53 -4.98
C LYS A 61 6.02 -3.15 -5.56
N GLY A 62 7.21 -2.66 -5.26
CA GLY A 62 7.66 -1.30 -5.61
C GLY A 62 7.93 -1.10 -7.10
N ASP A 63 8.09 -2.19 -7.85
CA ASP A 63 8.16 -2.26 -9.31
C ASP A 63 6.79 -2.10 -9.99
N MET A 64 5.69 -2.23 -9.25
CA MET A 64 4.33 -2.23 -9.78
C MET A 64 3.57 -0.93 -9.43
N ILE A 65 3.92 0.19 -10.06
CA ILE A 65 3.32 1.49 -9.76
C ILE A 65 2.19 1.81 -10.73
N TYR A 66 1.02 2.17 -10.22
CA TYR A 66 -0.15 2.47 -11.04
C TYR A 66 -0.79 3.79 -10.66
N THR A 67 -1.27 4.54 -11.66
CA THR A 67 -2.27 5.60 -11.42
C THR A 67 -3.66 5.01 -11.60
N VAL A 68 -4.49 5.12 -10.57
CA VAL A 68 -5.82 4.52 -10.55
C VAL A 68 -6.90 5.54 -10.22
N GLY A 69 -8.09 5.32 -10.76
CA GLY A 69 -9.27 6.10 -10.40
C GLY A 69 -9.81 5.68 -9.03
N PHE A 70 -10.31 6.62 -8.24
CA PHE A 70 -10.93 6.33 -6.94
C PHE A 70 -12.06 5.31 -7.01
N HIS A 71 -12.80 5.25 -8.12
CA HIS A 71 -13.84 4.25 -8.34
C HIS A 71 -13.32 2.80 -8.36
N ARG A 72 -12.00 2.59 -8.49
CA ARG A 72 -11.37 1.25 -8.40
C ARG A 72 -10.89 0.89 -7.00
N LEU A 73 -11.01 1.82 -6.04
CA LEU A 73 -10.51 1.65 -4.69
C LEU A 73 -11.67 1.58 -3.70
N ASN A 74 -11.55 0.69 -2.74
CA ASN A 74 -12.42 0.62 -1.57
C ASN A 74 -11.60 0.93 -0.33
N LEU A 75 -12.21 1.64 0.63
CA LEU A 75 -11.61 1.79 1.95
C LEU A 75 -11.63 0.46 2.70
N ILE A 76 -10.57 0.19 3.44
CA ILE A 76 -10.49 -1.00 4.29
C ILE A 76 -11.49 -0.84 5.43
N ARG A 77 -12.50 -1.71 5.47
CA ARG A 77 -13.55 -1.71 6.49
C ARG A 77 -13.09 -2.50 7.70
N LEU A 78 -13.16 -1.88 8.88
CA LEU A 78 -12.83 -2.50 10.17
C LEU A 78 -14.05 -3.12 10.86
N GLY A 79 -15.27 -2.79 10.41
CA GLY A 79 -16.51 -3.31 10.99
C GLY A 79 -17.64 -2.29 10.97
N LYS A 80 -18.45 -2.29 12.03
CA LYS A 80 -19.48 -1.28 12.32
C LYS A 80 -19.26 -0.72 13.73
N LYS A 81 -19.55 0.57 13.93
CA LYS A 81 -19.54 1.24 15.24
C LYS A 81 -20.96 1.21 15.82
N GLY A 82 -21.08 0.80 17.09
CA GLY A 82 -22.26 1.00 17.92
C GLY A 82 -23.58 0.40 17.42
N PRO A 83 -24.69 0.67 18.15
CA PRO A 83 -26.04 0.23 17.78
C PRO A 83 -26.56 0.88 16.48
N ASP A 84 -26.01 2.03 16.08
CA ASP A 84 -26.38 2.76 14.85
C ASP A 84 -25.77 2.15 13.58
N GLY A 85 -24.88 1.17 13.72
CA GLY A 85 -24.40 0.34 12.61
C GLY A 85 -23.51 1.06 11.59
N LYS A 86 -22.99 2.25 11.93
CA LYS A 86 -22.15 3.04 11.02
C LYS A 86 -20.87 2.31 10.66
N ARG A 87 -20.47 2.33 9.39
CA ARG A 87 -19.23 1.65 8.92
C ARG A 87 -17.99 2.32 9.52
N LEU A 88 -17.08 1.50 10.04
CA LEU A 88 -15.77 1.94 10.50
C LEU A 88 -14.73 1.58 9.44
N TYR A 89 -13.85 2.54 9.12
CA TYR A 89 -12.79 2.37 8.12
C TYR A 89 -11.42 2.64 8.72
N PHE A 90 -10.41 1.94 8.20
CA PHE A 90 -9.01 2.18 8.55
C PHE A 90 -8.54 3.51 7.96
N LYS A 91 -7.93 4.35 8.81
CA LYS A 91 -7.46 5.70 8.41
C LYS A 91 -6.01 5.97 8.83
N ASN A 92 -5.34 5.01 9.44
CA ASN A 92 -3.97 5.19 9.89
C ASN A 92 -3.04 5.34 8.67
N ARG A 93 -1.95 6.06 8.87
CA ARG A 93 -0.91 6.26 7.87
C ARG A 93 0.37 5.58 8.35
N LEU A 94 1.19 5.15 7.39
CA LEU A 94 2.53 4.67 7.70
C LEU A 94 3.40 5.83 8.19
N GLY A 95 4.33 5.52 9.08
CA GLY A 95 5.29 6.50 9.60
C GLY A 95 6.28 6.94 8.53
N ILE A 96 6.99 8.04 8.79
CA ILE A 96 7.94 8.63 7.83
C ILE A 96 9.05 7.64 7.43
N GLU A 97 9.59 6.89 8.39
CA GLU A 97 10.66 5.91 8.14
C GLU A 97 10.19 4.74 7.25
N GLN A 98 8.94 4.30 7.42
CA GLN A 98 8.37 3.27 6.56
C GLN A 98 8.11 3.78 5.15
N MET A 99 7.64 5.03 5.04
CA MET A 99 7.46 5.67 3.74
C MET A 99 8.79 5.84 3.00
N LYS A 100 9.90 6.16 3.70
CA LYS A 100 11.25 6.16 3.08
C LYS A 100 11.60 4.81 2.47
N GLN A 101 11.40 3.71 3.21
CA GLN A 101 11.66 2.35 2.70
C GLN A 101 10.80 2.03 1.47
N ILE A 102 9.52 2.44 1.48
CA ILE A 102 8.62 2.29 0.34
C ILE A 102 9.13 3.06 -0.89
N TYR A 103 9.56 4.31 -0.71
CA TYR A 103 10.10 5.12 -1.79
C TYR A 103 11.42 4.59 -2.33
N GLN A 104 12.31 4.09 -1.47
CA GLN A 104 13.54 3.41 -1.88
C GLN A 104 13.22 2.19 -2.76
N CYS A 105 12.27 1.35 -2.34
CA CYS A 105 11.81 0.21 -3.14
C CYS A 105 11.27 0.62 -4.50
N ILE A 106 10.49 1.70 -4.55
CA ILE A 106 9.96 2.27 -5.80
C ILE A 106 11.09 2.75 -6.71
N LEU A 107 12.07 3.46 -6.18
CA LEU A 107 13.22 3.91 -6.96
C LEU A 107 14.03 2.72 -7.50
N HIS A 108 14.19 1.66 -6.72
CA HIS A 108 14.77 0.41 -7.23
C HIS A 108 13.93 -0.21 -8.36
N GLY A 109 12.60 -0.24 -8.20
CA GLY A 109 11.68 -0.79 -9.21
C GLY A 109 11.65 0.02 -10.52
N LEU A 110 11.92 1.32 -10.44
CA LEU A 110 12.02 2.24 -11.58
C LEU A 110 13.43 2.31 -12.20
N ASN A 111 14.38 1.48 -11.74
CA ASN A 111 15.78 1.53 -12.14
C ASN A 111 16.47 2.91 -11.86
N LEU A 112 16.01 3.58 -10.82
CA LEU A 112 16.55 4.84 -10.28
C LEU A 112 17.27 4.60 -8.94
N SER A 113 17.86 3.42 -8.76
CA SER A 113 18.48 2.97 -7.51
C SER A 113 19.53 3.94 -6.96
N LYS A 114 20.25 4.66 -7.83
CA LYS A 114 21.22 5.69 -7.41
C LYS A 114 20.59 6.83 -6.61
N LEU A 115 19.29 7.07 -6.77
CA LEU A 115 18.54 8.10 -6.04
C LEU A 115 18.02 7.60 -4.68
N ALA A 116 17.98 6.29 -4.43
CA ALA A 116 17.42 5.73 -3.21
C ALA A 116 18.15 6.19 -1.93
N ASN A 117 19.45 6.52 -2.04
CA ASN A 117 20.26 7.02 -0.93
C ASN A 117 19.91 8.46 -0.50
N TYR A 118 19.07 9.16 -1.25
CA TYR A 118 18.70 10.55 -0.98
C TYR A 118 17.27 10.71 -0.46
N VAL A 119 16.61 9.61 -0.13
CA VAL A 119 15.23 9.57 0.40
C VAL A 119 15.22 9.24 1.89
#